data_AF-A0A535AUI4-F1
#
_entry.id   AF-A0A535AUI4-F1
#
_cell.length_a   1.000
_cell.length_b   1.000
_cell.length_c   1.000
_cell.angle_alpha   90.00
_cell.angle_beta   90.00
_cell.angle_gamma   90.00
#
_symmetry.space_group_name_H-M   'P 1'
#
loop_
_entity.id
_entity.type
_entity.pdbx_description
1 polymer ?
#
loop_
_entity_poly.entity_id
_entity_poly.type
_entity_poly.pdbx_seq_one_letter_code
_entity_poly.pdbx_strand_id
1 'polypeptide(L)'
;MRFVWLTIYFLGLGWSAIHPHDYFTWLLEASPALLGVLILAATQKRFPLTALAYTLILIHCMILFIGAHYTYAQVDTFKFIRDFFGWQRNNYDKLGHFAQGFVPAIIAREILIRKNVINGRGWLNLFVLSICLAFSALYELFEWGVAVVTGDSAESFLGTQGYVWDTQSDMAFA
;
A
#
# COMPACT_ATOMS: atom_id res chain seq x y z
N MET A 1 -7.81 19.34 12.21
CA MET A 1 -7.79 18.03 11.50
C MET A 1 -6.41 17.67 10.96
N ARG A 2 -5.72 18.53 10.20
CA ARG A 2 -4.37 18.23 9.67
C ARG A 2 -3.35 17.78 10.73
N PHE A 3 -3.29 18.47 11.87
CA PHE A 3 -2.41 18.07 12.97
C PHE A 3 -2.71 16.66 13.49
N VAL A 4 -3.98 16.29 13.62
CA VAL A 4 -4.37 14.95 14.09
C VAL A 4 -3.87 13.86 13.13
N TRP A 5 -4.06 14.02 11.82
CA TRP A 5 -3.56 13.06 10.84
C TRP A 5 -2.04 12.94 10.86
N LEU A 6 -1.32 14.07 10.93
CA LEU A 6 0.13 14.05 11.01
C LEU A 6 0.63 13.40 12.31
N THR A 7 0.00 13.70 13.44
CA THR A 7 0.33 13.04 14.72
C THR A 7 0.15 11.53 14.63
N ILE A 8 -1.00 11.05 14.12
CA ILE A 8 -1.23 9.61 13.96
C ILE A 8 -0.21 8.99 13.01
N TYR A 9 0.07 9.65 11.89
CA TYR A 9 1.07 9.20 10.92
C TYR A 9 2.45 9.03 11.56
N PHE A 10 2.95 10.07 12.25
CA PHE A 10 4.28 10.03 12.86
C PHE A 10 4.36 9.10 14.07
N LEU A 11 3.26 8.92 14.82
CA LEU A 11 3.19 7.92 15.87
C LEU A 11 3.27 6.49 15.28
N GLY A 12 2.52 6.22 14.21
CA GLY A 12 2.56 4.93 13.52
C GLY A 12 3.93 4.63 12.90
N LEU A 13 4.53 5.63 12.24
CA LEU A 13 5.87 5.52 11.68
C LEU A 13 6.94 5.30 12.77
N GLY A 14 6.85 6.07 13.85
CA GLY A 14 7.78 5.95 14.97
C GLY A 14 7.66 4.58 15.65
N TRP A 15 6.44 4.09 15.86
CA TRP A 15 6.19 2.76 16.40
C TRP A 15 6.73 1.66 15.49
N SER A 16 6.46 1.70 14.18
CA SER A 16 6.88 0.62 13.29
C SER A 16 8.39 0.48 13.18
N ALA A 17 9.12 1.59 13.35
CA ALA A 17 10.58 1.63 13.32
C ALA A 17 11.26 1.12 14.60
N ILE A 18 10.52 0.89 15.70
CA ILE A 18 11.09 0.38 16.96
C ILE A 18 11.21 -1.14 16.85
N HIS A 19 12.42 -1.66 16.64
CA HIS A 19 12.69 -3.10 16.54
C HIS A 19 11.77 -3.83 15.52
N PRO A 20 11.72 -3.39 14.24
CA PRO A 20 11.06 -4.19 13.21
C PRO A 20 11.77 -5.53 13.07
N HIS A 21 11.05 -6.51 12.52
CA HIS A 21 11.57 -7.85 12.29
C HIS A 21 12.85 -7.85 11.42
N ASP A 22 12.86 -7.04 10.36
CA ASP A 22 14.04 -6.79 9.53
C ASP A 22 14.03 -5.34 9.02
N TYR A 23 15.12 -4.60 9.20
CA TYR A 23 15.19 -3.18 8.84
C TYR A 23 15.23 -2.95 7.32
N PHE A 24 15.77 -3.90 6.56
CA PHE A 24 15.80 -3.79 5.10
C PHE A 24 14.39 -3.93 4.52
N THR A 25 13.67 -4.98 4.94
CA THR A 25 12.26 -5.20 4.59
C THR A 25 11.37 -4.07 5.09
N TRP A 26 11.58 -3.59 6.33
CA TRP A 26 10.87 -2.42 6.88
C TRP A 26 11.02 -1.20 5.98
N LEU A 27 12.23 -0.92 5.49
CA LEU A 27 12.47 0.24 4.63
C LEU A 27 11.69 0.10 3.31
N LEU A 28 11.69 -1.09 2.72
CA LEU A 28 10.97 -1.36 1.47
C LEU A 28 9.46 -1.20 1.66
N GLU A 29 8.88 -1.86 2.67
CA GLU A 29 7.44 -1.86 2.95
C GLU A 29 6.94 -0.47 3.43
N ALA A 30 7.74 0.27 4.19
CA ALA A 30 7.38 1.62 4.65
C ALA A 30 7.62 2.71 3.58
N SER A 31 8.46 2.46 2.57
CA SER A 31 8.85 3.45 1.56
C SER A 31 7.67 4.11 0.83
N PRO A 32 6.58 3.41 0.44
CA PRO A 32 5.47 4.06 -0.24
C PRO A 32 4.76 5.08 0.67
N ALA A 33 4.65 4.79 1.97
CA ALA A 33 4.08 5.72 2.95
C ALA A 33 4.98 6.96 3.16
N LEU A 34 6.30 6.78 3.16
CA LEU A 34 7.27 7.88 3.26
C LEU A 34 7.24 8.78 2.02
N LEU A 35 7.21 8.18 0.82
CA LEU A 35 7.08 8.94 -0.43
C LEU A 35 5.73 9.66 -0.51
N GLY A 36 4.65 8.99 -0.07
CA GLY A 36 3.30 9.57 -0.04
C GLY A 36 3.23 10.88 0.75
N VAL A 37 3.80 10.93 1.96
CA VAL A 37 3.77 12.16 2.77
C VAL A 37 4.57 13.30 2.14
N LEU A 38 5.70 13.01 1.48
CA LEU A 38 6.50 14.00 0.75
C LEU A 38 5.71 14.59 -0.43
N ILE A 39 5.04 13.74 -1.21
CA ILE A 39 4.20 14.17 -2.34
C ILE A 39 3.03 15.04 -1.84
N LEU A 40 2.36 14.63 -0.76
CA LEU A 40 1.29 15.43 -0.16
C LEU A 40 1.80 16.78 0.36
N ALA A 41 2.97 16.82 0.99
CA ALA A 41 3.57 18.05 1.47
C ALA A 41 3.91 19.02 0.33
N ALA A 42 4.38 18.51 -0.81
CA ALA A 42 4.68 19.29 -2.00
C ALA A 42 3.42 19.80 -2.74
N THR A 43 2.34 19.01 -2.74
CA THR A 43 1.12 19.30 -3.53
C THR A 43 0.05 20.05 -2.74
N GLN A 44 0.03 20.00 -1.40
CA GLN A 44 -1.04 20.53 -0.56
C GLN A 44 -1.41 22.01 -0.80
N LYS A 45 -0.46 22.86 -1.20
CA LYS A 45 -0.72 24.30 -1.43
C LYS A 45 -1.36 24.54 -2.81
N ARG A 46 -1.04 23.70 -3.80
CA ARG A 46 -1.52 23.83 -5.18
C ARG A 46 -2.82 23.05 -5.42
N PHE A 47 -2.94 21.89 -4.77
CA PHE A 47 -4.08 21.00 -4.92
C PHE A 47 -4.31 20.22 -3.61
N PRO A 48 -4.97 20.81 -2.61
CA PRO A 48 -5.31 20.09 -1.39
C PRO A 48 -6.35 19.02 -1.71
N LEU A 49 -6.12 17.79 -1.28
CA LEU A 49 -7.08 16.69 -1.42
C LEU A 49 -8.26 16.84 -0.45
N THR A 50 -9.32 16.07 -0.66
CA THR A 50 -10.45 16.01 0.29
C THR A 50 -10.03 15.37 1.61
N ALA A 51 -10.80 15.67 2.67
CA ALA A 51 -10.60 15.02 3.97
C ALA A 51 -10.77 13.49 3.91
N LEU A 52 -11.65 13.00 3.04
CA LEU A 52 -11.81 11.57 2.77
C LEU A 52 -10.52 10.98 2.21
N ALA A 53 -9.97 11.56 1.15
CA ALA A 53 -8.72 11.09 0.55
C ALA A 53 -7.56 11.11 1.55
N TYR A 54 -7.40 12.20 2.33
CA TYR A 54 -6.39 12.24 3.38
C TYR A 54 -6.57 11.16 4.46
N THR A 55 -7.81 10.87 4.85
CA THR A 55 -8.11 9.83 5.85
C THR A 55 -7.80 8.44 5.30
N LEU A 56 -8.18 8.15 4.05
CA LEU A 56 -7.88 6.88 3.40
C LEU A 56 -6.38 6.68 3.19
N ILE A 57 -5.65 7.73 2.80
CA ILE A 57 -4.19 7.68 2.73
C ILE A 57 -3.59 7.34 4.09
N LEU A 58 -4.06 7.99 5.16
CA LEU A 58 -3.57 7.69 6.51
C LEU A 58 -3.83 6.24 6.90
N ILE A 59 -5.03 5.72 6.64
CA ILE A 59 -5.37 4.31 6.90
C ILE A 59 -4.43 3.39 6.11
N HIS A 60 -4.20 3.66 4.83
CA HIS A 60 -3.27 2.88 4.02
C HIS A 60 -1.85 2.93 4.57
N CYS A 61 -1.35 4.10 4.99
CA CYS A 61 -0.05 4.21 5.65
C CYS A 61 0.02 3.39 6.95
N MET A 62 -1.06 3.32 7.74
CA MET A 62 -1.08 2.48 8.95
C MET A 62 -0.99 0.98 8.60
N ILE A 63 -1.65 0.54 7.53
CA ILE A 63 -1.53 -0.84 7.03
C ILE A 63 -0.06 -1.11 6.66
N LEU A 64 0.57 -0.22 5.89
CA LEU A 64 1.98 -0.36 5.52
C LEU A 64 2.91 -0.37 6.73
N PHE A 65 2.67 0.44 7.76
CA PHE A 65 3.51 0.46 8.96
C PHE A 65 3.37 -0.78 9.84
N ILE A 66 2.17 -1.33 9.96
CA ILE A 66 1.94 -2.61 10.66
C ILE A 66 2.65 -3.73 9.91
N GLY A 67 2.50 -3.78 8.59
CA GLY A 67 3.25 -4.70 7.73
C GLY A 67 4.75 -4.55 7.94
N ALA A 68 5.30 -3.35 7.76
CA ALA A 68 6.74 -3.07 7.86
C ALA A 68 7.34 -3.45 9.21
N HIS A 69 6.58 -3.27 10.30
CA HIS A 69 7.05 -3.65 11.64
C HIS A 69 7.21 -5.17 11.78
N TYR A 70 6.21 -5.94 11.33
CA TYR A 70 6.21 -7.38 11.51
C TYR A 70 6.84 -8.14 10.34
N THR A 71 6.89 -7.58 9.14
CA THR A 71 6.80 -8.22 7.81
C THR A 71 5.41 -8.80 7.51
N TYR A 72 4.97 -8.72 6.26
CA TYR A 72 3.61 -9.12 5.86
C TYR A 72 3.30 -10.58 6.20
N ALA A 73 4.27 -11.48 6.07
CA ALA A 73 4.11 -12.90 6.42
C ALA A 73 3.91 -13.15 7.92
N GLN A 74 4.29 -12.20 8.77
CA GLN A 74 4.39 -12.40 10.23
C GLN A 74 3.36 -11.62 11.05
N VAL A 75 2.42 -10.91 10.43
CA VAL A 75 1.37 -10.19 11.18
C VAL A 75 0.47 -11.15 11.96
N ASP A 76 0.53 -11.09 13.28
CA ASP A 76 -0.07 -12.09 14.18
C ASP A 76 -1.60 -12.21 14.05
N THR A 77 -2.31 -11.10 13.84
CA THR A 77 -3.76 -11.13 13.62
C THR A 77 -4.12 -11.99 12.40
N PHE A 78 -3.32 -11.93 11.34
CA PHE A 78 -3.56 -12.73 10.15
C PHE A 78 -3.03 -14.16 10.27
N LYS A 79 -2.05 -14.44 11.14
CA LYS A 79 -1.71 -15.82 11.52
C LYS A 79 -2.91 -16.51 12.18
N PHE A 80 -3.58 -15.83 13.12
CA PHE A 80 -4.79 -16.36 13.75
C PHE A 80 -5.90 -16.63 12.74
N ILE A 81 -6.17 -15.68 11.84
CA ILE A 81 -7.18 -15.83 10.77
C ILE A 81 -6.82 -17.00 9.85
N ARG A 82 -5.55 -17.09 9.42
CA ARG A 82 -5.05 -18.20 8.61
C ARG A 82 -5.34 -19.54 9.28
N ASP A 83 -4.99 -19.68 10.54
CA ASP A 83 -5.15 -20.93 11.28
C ASP A 83 -6.63 -21.29 11.49
N PHE A 84 -7.48 -20.28 11.74
CA PHE A 84 -8.92 -20.46 11.89
C PHE A 84 -9.60 -20.92 10.59
N PHE A 85 -9.21 -20.36 9.44
CA PHE A 85 -9.77 -20.73 8.12
C PHE A 85 -9.00 -21.85 7.41
N GLY A 86 -7.90 -22.35 7.99
CA GLY A 86 -7.05 -23.39 7.39
C GLY A 86 -6.33 -22.93 6.11
N TRP A 87 -6.03 -21.64 5.99
CA TRP A 87 -5.31 -21.10 4.84
C TRP A 87 -3.85 -21.56 4.82
N GLN A 88 -3.30 -21.72 3.61
CA GLN A 88 -1.92 -22.16 3.42
C GLN A 88 -0.88 -21.06 3.76
N ARG A 89 -1.30 -19.78 3.73
CA ARG A 89 -0.42 -18.62 3.93
C ARG A 89 -1.10 -17.51 4.74
N ASN A 90 -0.29 -16.62 5.30
CA ASN A 90 -0.74 -15.34 5.82
C ASN A 90 -1.11 -14.43 4.63
N ASN A 91 -2.31 -13.84 4.65
CA ASN A 91 -2.85 -13.01 3.57
C ASN A 91 -2.87 -11.50 3.92
N TYR A 92 -1.99 -11.05 4.81
CA TYR A 92 -1.91 -9.63 5.19
C TYR A 92 -1.55 -8.73 4.00
N ASP A 93 -0.69 -9.21 3.13
CA ASP A 93 -0.36 -8.63 1.82
C ASP A 93 -1.61 -8.29 1.01
N LYS A 94 -2.61 -9.19 0.96
CA LYS A 94 -3.86 -8.96 0.23
C LYS A 94 -4.66 -7.76 0.76
N LEU A 95 -4.58 -7.50 2.07
CA LEU A 95 -5.15 -6.28 2.66
C LEU A 95 -4.37 -5.03 2.21
N GLY A 96 -3.05 -5.14 2.14
CA GLY A 96 -2.16 -4.13 1.56
C GLY A 96 -2.55 -3.82 0.11
N HIS A 97 -2.67 -4.82 -0.74
CA HIS A 97 -3.03 -4.67 -2.16
C HIS A 97 -4.43 -4.12 -2.36
N PHE A 98 -5.43 -4.57 -1.59
CA PHE A 98 -6.76 -3.97 -1.60
C PHE A 98 -6.73 -2.48 -1.30
N ALA A 99 -5.98 -2.06 -0.28
CA ALA A 99 -5.84 -0.65 0.05
C ALA A 99 -5.00 0.11 -1.01
N GLN A 100 -3.99 -0.54 -1.58
CA GLN A 100 -3.14 -0.04 -2.68
C GLN A 100 -3.91 0.11 -3.99
N GLY A 101 -5.04 -0.57 -4.16
CA GLY A 101 -5.97 -0.34 -5.26
C GLY A 101 -7.03 0.72 -4.95
N PHE A 102 -7.71 0.55 -3.81
CA PHE A 102 -8.83 1.39 -3.40
C PHE A 102 -8.43 2.86 -3.13
N VAL A 103 -7.32 3.09 -2.42
CA VAL A 103 -6.91 4.45 -2.07
C VAL A 103 -6.47 5.25 -3.30
N PRO A 104 -5.61 4.72 -4.19
CA PRO A 104 -5.32 5.36 -5.48
C PRO A 104 -6.56 5.56 -6.35
N ALA A 105 -7.56 4.67 -6.30
CA ALA A 105 -8.81 4.89 -7.02
C ALA A 105 -9.50 6.19 -6.60
N ILE A 106 -9.59 6.44 -5.28
CA ILE A 106 -10.18 7.67 -4.75
C ILE A 106 -9.34 8.90 -5.11
N ILE A 107 -8.02 8.82 -4.98
CA ILE A 107 -7.11 9.92 -5.34
C ILE A 107 -7.21 10.25 -6.83
N ALA A 108 -7.11 9.25 -7.71
CA ALA A 108 -7.19 9.40 -9.15
C ALA A 108 -8.55 9.99 -9.55
N ARG A 109 -9.64 9.44 -9.02
CA ARG A 109 -10.99 9.94 -9.29
C ARG A 109 -11.16 11.39 -8.86
N GLU A 110 -10.67 11.75 -7.68
CA GLU A 110 -10.71 13.12 -7.19
C GLU A 110 -9.93 14.09 -8.11
N ILE A 111 -8.71 13.71 -8.51
CA ILE A 111 -7.87 14.51 -9.39
C ILE A 111 -8.54 14.68 -10.76
N LEU A 112 -8.96 13.59 -11.40
CA LEU A 112 -9.53 13.60 -12.74
C LEU A 112 -10.82 14.43 -12.82
N ILE A 113 -11.69 14.32 -11.81
CA ILE A 113 -12.92 15.13 -11.72
C ILE A 113 -12.57 16.62 -11.53
N ARG A 114 -11.76 16.95 -10.52
CA ARG A 114 -11.50 18.36 -10.15
C ARG A 114 -10.63 19.09 -11.17
N LYS A 115 -9.88 18.36 -11.99
CA LYS A 115 -9.09 18.91 -13.11
C LYS A 115 -9.84 18.86 -14.44
N ASN A 116 -11.05 18.30 -14.49
CA ASN A 116 -11.87 18.17 -15.71
C ASN A 116 -11.10 17.51 -16.87
N VAL A 117 -10.31 16.48 -16.59
CA VAL A 117 -9.45 15.82 -17.60
C VAL A 117 -10.24 14.87 -18.50
N ILE A 118 -11.26 14.22 -17.94
CA ILE A 118 -12.00 13.15 -18.61
C ILE A 118 -13.48 13.53 -18.77
N ASN A 119 -14.01 13.34 -19.97
CA ASN A 119 -15.42 13.55 -20.27
C ASN A 119 -16.22 12.26 -20.07
N GLY A 120 -17.28 12.32 -19.26
CA GLY A 120 -18.23 11.23 -19.07
C GLY A 120 -17.85 10.24 -17.97
N ARG A 121 -18.88 9.67 -17.33
CA ARG A 121 -18.72 8.75 -16.19
C ARG A 121 -18.07 7.42 -16.57
N GLY A 122 -18.36 6.90 -17.77
CA GLY A 122 -17.79 5.64 -18.25
C GLY A 122 -16.27 5.73 -18.44
N TRP A 123 -15.80 6.78 -19.11
CA TRP A 123 -14.36 7.04 -19.30
C TRP A 123 -13.65 7.30 -17.97
N LEU A 124 -14.28 8.05 -17.06
CA LEU A 124 -13.72 8.27 -15.73
C LEU A 124 -13.46 6.94 -15.01
N ASN A 125 -14.45 6.04 -14.99
CA ASN A 125 -14.30 4.74 -14.35
C ASN A 125 -13.21 3.89 -15.02
N LEU A 126 -13.17 3.87 -16.35
CA LEU A 126 -12.13 3.16 -17.10
C LEU A 126 -10.74 3.64 -16.70
N PHE A 127 -10.49 4.95 -16.75
CA PHE A 127 -9.16 5.49 -16.43
C PHE A 127 -8.78 5.30 -14.96
N VAL A 128 -9.73 5.41 -14.04
CA VAL A 128 -9.48 5.12 -12.62
C VAL A 128 -9.04 3.67 -12.44
N LEU A 129 -9.75 2.70 -13.02
CA LEU A 129 -9.39 1.28 -12.95
C LEU A 129 -8.04 1.01 -13.62
N SER A 130 -7.77 1.59 -14.79
CA SER A 130 -6.48 1.45 -15.48
C SER A 130 -5.33 2.02 -14.64
N ILE A 131 -5.54 3.13 -13.93
CA ILE A 131 -4.53 3.71 -13.05
C ILE A 131 -4.25 2.76 -11.87
N CYS A 132 -5.28 2.21 -11.23
CA CYS A 132 -5.11 1.26 -10.13
C CYS A 132 -4.34 0.01 -10.55
N LEU A 133 -4.72 -0.60 -11.69
CA LEU A 133 -4.02 -1.75 -12.25
C LEU A 133 -2.58 -1.42 -12.63
N ALA A 134 -2.34 -0.24 -13.23
CA ALA A 134 -0.98 0.19 -13.56
C ALA A 134 -0.12 0.41 -12.31
N PHE A 135 -0.68 1.01 -11.25
CA PHE A 135 0.02 1.16 -9.98
C PHE A 135 0.35 -0.19 -9.34
N SER A 136 -0.60 -1.14 -9.34
CA SER A 136 -0.38 -2.48 -8.81
C SER A 136 0.70 -3.21 -9.62
N ALA A 137 0.59 -3.24 -10.94
CA ALA A 137 1.59 -3.86 -11.80
C ALA A 137 2.98 -3.23 -11.63
N LEU A 138 3.08 -1.91 -11.47
CA LEU A 138 4.37 -1.25 -11.21
C LEU A 138 4.95 -1.63 -9.86
N TYR A 139 4.12 -1.81 -8.83
CA TYR A 139 4.55 -2.24 -7.51
C TYR A 139 5.06 -3.69 -7.54
N GLU A 140 4.33 -4.61 -8.18
CA GLU A 140 4.77 -6.00 -8.38
C GLU A 140 6.09 -6.11 -9.16
N LEU A 141 6.25 -5.30 -10.20
CA LEU A 141 7.51 -5.24 -10.95
C LEU A 141 8.66 -4.71 -10.10
N PHE A 142 8.39 -3.79 -9.18
CA PHE A 142 9.38 -3.31 -8.22
C PHE A 142 9.76 -4.42 -7.23
N GLU A 143 8.80 -5.15 -6.66
CA GLU A 143 9.07 -6.26 -5.74
C GLU A 143 9.88 -7.37 -6.42
N TRP A 144 9.49 -7.75 -7.63
CA TRP A 144 10.25 -8.68 -8.46
C TRP A 144 11.67 -8.16 -8.75
N GLY A 145 11.82 -6.90 -9.11
CA GLY A 145 13.13 -6.29 -9.39
C GLY A 145 14.05 -6.28 -8.17
N VAL A 146 13.53 -5.95 -6.99
CA VAL A 146 14.27 -6.03 -5.72
C VAL A 146 14.72 -7.46 -5.44
N ALA A 147 13.84 -8.43 -5.67
CA ALA A 147 14.17 -9.84 -5.46
C ALA A 147 15.29 -10.34 -6.37
N VAL A 148 15.25 -9.97 -7.65
CA VAL A 148 16.31 -10.33 -8.61
C VAL A 148 17.67 -9.74 -8.19
N VAL A 149 17.69 -8.52 -7.64
CA VAL A 149 18.94 -7.83 -7.28
C VAL A 149 19.53 -8.34 -5.96
N THR A 150 18.69 -8.71 -5.00
CA THR A 150 19.12 -9.02 -3.62
C THR A 150 19.18 -10.50 -3.28
N GLY A 151 18.61 -11.38 -4.12
CA GLY A 151 18.64 -12.82 -3.90
C GLY A 151 17.76 -13.25 -2.71
N ASP A 152 18.23 -14.19 -1.90
CA ASP A 152 17.46 -14.83 -0.82
C ASP A 152 16.92 -13.85 0.24
N SER A 153 17.56 -12.69 0.44
CA SER A 153 17.08 -11.70 1.42
C SER A 153 15.76 -11.02 1.03
N ALA A 154 15.27 -11.22 -0.20
CA ALA A 154 14.01 -10.66 -0.67
C ALA A 154 12.84 -11.65 -0.67
N GLU A 155 13.02 -12.93 -0.36
CA GLU A 155 11.87 -13.84 -0.21
C GLU A 155 10.92 -13.38 0.90
N SER A 156 11.46 -12.77 1.97
CA SER A 156 10.66 -12.19 3.04
C SER A 156 9.86 -10.97 2.60
N PHE A 157 10.41 -10.15 1.69
CA PHE A 157 9.74 -8.96 1.14
C PHE A 157 8.71 -9.33 0.07
N LEU A 158 9.04 -10.28 -0.82
CA LEU A 158 8.13 -10.82 -1.83
C LEU A 158 6.88 -11.45 -1.20
N GLY A 159 6.94 -11.92 0.04
CA GLY A 159 5.78 -12.42 0.76
C GLY A 159 5.14 -13.69 0.17
N THR A 160 5.72 -14.27 -0.90
CA THR A 160 5.09 -15.35 -1.68
C THR A 160 4.72 -16.57 -0.86
N GLN A 161 5.46 -16.89 0.20
CA GLN A 161 5.16 -18.05 1.06
C GLN A 161 4.98 -19.35 0.25
N GLY A 162 5.67 -19.47 -0.89
CA GLY A 162 5.54 -20.60 -1.83
C GLY A 162 4.29 -20.59 -2.73
N TYR A 163 3.52 -19.51 -2.74
CA TYR A 163 2.32 -19.37 -3.55
C TYR A 163 2.65 -18.85 -4.96
N VAL A 164 2.48 -19.72 -5.96
CA VAL A 164 2.86 -19.45 -7.37
C VAL A 164 2.04 -18.32 -8.01
N TRP A 165 0.82 -18.07 -7.53
CA TRP A 165 -0.10 -17.08 -8.10
C TRP A 165 -0.13 -15.76 -7.32
N ASP A 166 0.89 -15.47 -6.50
CA ASP A 166 0.87 -14.35 -5.58
C ASP A 166 0.63 -13.04 -6.31
N THR A 167 1.58 -12.64 -7.15
CA THR A 167 1.54 -11.43 -7.97
C THR A 167 0.23 -11.27 -8.76
N GLN A 168 -0.28 -12.33 -9.40
CA GLN A 168 -1.54 -12.23 -10.16
C GLN A 168 -2.74 -12.01 -9.24
N SER A 169 -2.76 -12.67 -8.08
CA SER A 169 -3.81 -12.48 -7.09
C SER A 169 -3.71 -11.12 -6.42
N ASP A 170 -2.51 -10.60 -6.16
CA ASP A 170 -2.29 -9.25 -5.62
C ASP A 170 -2.85 -8.17 -6.55
N MET A 171 -2.52 -8.26 -7.83
CA MET A 171 -3.10 -7.38 -8.86
C MET A 171 -4.62 -7.51 -8.98
N ALA A 172 -5.19 -8.67 -8.69
CA ALA A 172 -6.64 -8.86 -8.71
C ALA A 172 -7.34 -8.30 -7.46
N PHE A 173 -6.63 -8.20 -6.33
CA PHE A 173 -7.15 -7.59 -5.10
C PHE A 173 -7.08 -6.06 -5.13
N ALA A 174 -6.15 -5.48 -5.90
CA ALA A 174 -6.03 -4.03 -6.13
C ALA A 174 -7.11 -3.47 -7.08
#